data_AF-A0A3N5BXM3-F1
#
_entry.id   AF-A0A3N5BXM3-F1
#
_cell.length_a   1.000
_cell.length_b   1.000
_cell.length_c   1.000
_cell.angle_alpha   90.00
_cell.angle_beta   90.00
_cell.angle_gamma   90.00
#
_symmetry.space_group_name_H-M   'P 1'
#
loop_
_entity.id
_entity.type
_entity.pdbx_description
1 polymer ?
#
loop_
_entity_poly.entity_id
_entity_poly.type
_entity_poly.pdbx_seq_one_letter_code
_entity_poly.pdbx_strand_id
1 'polypeptide(L)'
;MSKFCPKCGEELVDDAKFCKNCGETIKTEQETQNNEVQNVENDHKIALILGYVCAILIPLFGLIFGIYLVTRKDSSKANYHGKIIIGIAIVIWIISFLLMM
;
A
#
# COMPACT_ATOMS: atom_id res chain seq x y z
N MET A 1 -12.00 -28.25 18.23
CA MET A 1 -10.64 -28.65 17.84
C MET A 1 -9.73 -27.60 18.41
N SER A 2 -8.85 -27.94 19.34
CA SER A 2 -7.86 -27.01 19.87
C SER A 2 -6.91 -26.58 18.74
N LYS A 3 -6.72 -25.28 18.57
CA LYS A 3 -5.72 -24.74 17.65
C LYS A 3 -4.37 -24.75 18.35
N PHE A 4 -3.30 -25.03 17.62
CA PHE A 4 -1.94 -24.94 18.14
C PHE A 4 -1.16 -23.88 17.39
N CYS A 5 -0.23 -23.22 18.08
CA CYS A 5 0.63 -22.22 17.48
C CYS A 5 1.53 -22.87 16.42
N PRO A 6 1.56 -22.36 15.17
CA PRO A 6 2.39 -22.94 14.12
C PRO A 6 3.90 -22.76 14.36
N LYS A 7 4.28 -21.89 15.31
CA LYS A 7 5.67 -21.56 15.59
C LYS A 7 6.24 -22.29 16.81
N CYS A 8 5.46 -22.43 17.88
CA CYS A 8 5.94 -23.05 19.13
C CYS A 8 5.13 -24.28 19.58
N GLY A 9 4.03 -24.61 18.90
CA GLY A 9 3.20 -25.76 19.26
C GLY A 9 2.36 -25.59 20.53
N GLU A 10 2.33 -24.39 21.14
CA GLU A 10 1.49 -24.09 22.30
C GLU A 10 0.00 -24.12 21.93
N GLU A 11 -0.85 -24.62 22.83
CA GLU A 11 -2.30 -24.58 22.67
C GLU A 11 -2.81 -23.13 22.65
N LEU A 12 -3.48 -22.78 21.56
CA LEU A 12 -4.12 -21.50 21.34
C LEU A 12 -5.59 -21.60 21.72
N VAL A 13 -6.04 -20.60 22.46
CA VAL A 13 -7.48 -20.38 22.71
C VAL A 13 -8.13 -19.95 21.40
N ASP A 14 -9.37 -20.36 21.16
CA ASP A 14 -10.06 -20.22 19.86
C ASP A 14 -10.14 -18.77 19.32
N ASP A 15 -9.97 -17.77 20.19
CA ASP A 15 -9.97 -16.32 19.89
C ASP A 15 -8.63 -15.60 20.16
N ALA A 16 -7.54 -16.34 20.39
CA ALA A 16 -6.24 -15.74 20.67
C ALA A 16 -5.64 -15.10 19.41
N LYS A 17 -5.57 -13.75 19.37
CA LYS A 17 -4.91 -12.98 18.30
C LYS A 17 -3.37 -13.11 18.31
N PHE A 18 -2.81 -13.51 19.45
CA PHE A 18 -1.37 -13.63 19.66
C PHE A 18 -1.07 -14.83 20.55
N CYS A 19 0.03 -15.52 20.29
CA CYS A 19 0.51 -16.61 21.11
C CYS A 19 1.14 -16.07 22.41
N LYS A 20 0.60 -16.45 23.57
CA LYS A 20 1.12 -16.07 24.90
C LYS A 20 2.55 -16.56 25.18
N ASN A 21 3.01 -17.61 24.49
CA ASN A 21 4.29 -18.27 24.75
C ASN A 21 5.40 -17.71 23.85
N CYS A 22 5.15 -17.53 22.55
CA CYS A 22 6.18 -17.08 21.60
C CYS A 22 5.96 -15.69 21.00
N GLY A 23 4.84 -15.03 21.30
CA GLY A 23 4.49 -13.71 20.77
C GLY A 23 4.07 -13.68 19.29
N GLU A 24 3.90 -14.84 18.65
CA GLU A 24 3.49 -14.91 17.25
C GLU A 24 2.04 -14.46 17.06
N THR A 25 1.79 -13.60 16.08
CA THR A 25 0.44 -13.16 15.72
C THR A 25 -0.31 -14.28 15.02
N ILE A 26 -1.43 -14.70 15.60
CA ILE A 26 -2.32 -15.70 15.02
C ILE A 26 -3.42 -14.95 14.30
N LYS A 27 -3.45 -15.08 12.97
CA LYS A 27 -4.53 -14.52 12.15
C LYS A 27 -5.78 -15.36 12.37
N THR A 28 -6.65 -14.90 13.27
CA THR A 28 -8.01 -15.43 13.39
C THR A 28 -8.86 -14.75 12.31
N GLU A 29 -9.49 -15.52 11.42
CA GLU A 29 -10.39 -15.02 10.34
C GLU A 29 -11.64 -14.25 10.82
N GLN A 30 -11.66 -13.76 12.06
CA GLN A 30 -12.70 -12.85 12.57
C GLN A 30 -12.22 -11.41 12.41
N GLU A 31 -11.99 -11.00 11.16
CA GLU A 31 -11.86 -9.59 10.80
C GLU A 31 -13.27 -9.02 10.57
N THR A 32 -13.76 -8.35 11.61
CA THR A 32 -14.36 -7.00 11.55
C THR A 32 -14.87 -6.58 10.17
N GLN A 33 -16.05 -7.05 9.80
CA GLN A 33 -16.94 -6.23 8.98
C GLN A 33 -17.51 -5.16 9.91
N ASN A 34 -16.96 -3.94 9.86
CA ASN A 34 -17.70 -2.70 10.04
C ASN A 34 -16.76 -1.50 9.87
N ASN A 35 -17.06 -0.73 8.82
CA ASN A 35 -16.55 0.58 8.40
C ASN A 35 -15.37 0.57 7.40
N GLU A 36 -15.77 0.91 6.16
CA GLU A 36 -14.95 1.47 5.06
C GLU A 36 -13.96 0.56 4.34
N VAL A 37 -14.37 -0.66 3.97
CA VAL A 37 -13.71 -1.38 2.88
C VAL A 37 -14.74 -2.24 2.14
N GLN A 38 -15.40 -1.65 1.13
CA GLN A 38 -16.21 -2.39 0.15
C GLN A 38 -15.91 -1.86 -1.27
N ASN A 39 -14.64 -1.71 -1.69
CA ASN A 39 -14.26 -1.60 -3.11
C ASN A 39 -12.74 -1.75 -3.44
N VAL A 40 -11.99 -2.70 -2.87
CA VAL A 40 -10.50 -2.72 -3.01
C VAL A 40 -9.98 -3.05 -4.42
N GLU A 41 -10.80 -3.57 -5.34
CA GLU A 41 -10.37 -3.77 -6.74
C GLU A 41 -10.44 -2.48 -7.59
N ASN A 42 -11.29 -1.52 -7.21
CA ASN A 42 -11.45 -0.24 -7.91
C ASN A 42 -10.93 0.97 -7.11
N ASP A 43 -10.76 0.84 -5.79
CA ASP A 43 -10.16 1.87 -4.92
C ASP A 43 -8.69 2.13 -5.26
N HIS A 44 -7.96 1.09 -5.66
CA HIS A 44 -6.57 1.23 -6.08
C HIS A 44 -6.43 2.06 -7.36
N LYS A 45 -7.48 2.10 -8.20
CA LYS A 45 -7.55 2.95 -9.40
C LYS A 45 -7.99 4.36 -9.05
N ILE A 46 -8.95 4.52 -8.13
CA ILE A 46 -9.43 5.84 -7.70
C ILE A 46 -8.32 6.64 -7.00
N ALA A 47 -7.57 6.02 -6.10
CA ALA A 47 -6.42 6.66 -5.45
C ALA A 47 -5.35 7.10 -6.46
N LEU A 48 -5.16 6.31 -7.52
CA LEU A 48 -4.18 6.58 -8.58
C LEU A 48 -4.65 7.69 -9.53
N ILE A 49 -5.94 7.70 -9.88
CA ILE A 49 -6.59 8.74 -10.70
C ILE A 49 -6.61 10.06 -9.94
N LEU A 50 -6.99 10.05 -8.66
CA LEU A 50 -7.01 11.26 -7.83
C LEU A 50 -5.61 11.82 -7.60
N GLY A 51 -4.61 10.94 -7.42
CA GLY A 51 -3.20 11.32 -7.39
C GLY A 51 -2.73 11.99 -8.68
N TYR A 52 -3.13 11.48 -9.85
CA TYR A 52 -2.76 12.04 -11.14
C TYR A 52 -3.42 13.41 -11.40
N VAL A 53 -4.70 13.56 -11.04
CA VAL A 53 -5.43 14.85 -11.16
C VAL A 53 -4.79 15.92 -10.28
N CYS A 54 -4.44 15.61 -9.03
CA CYS A 54 -3.77 16.54 -8.13
C CYS A 54 -2.33 16.86 -8.58
N ALA A 55 -1.63 15.92 -9.20
CA ALA A 55 -0.29 16.14 -9.73
C ALA A 55 -0.27 17.08 -10.95
N ILE A 56 -1.32 17.06 -11.78
CA ILE A 56 -1.48 17.98 -12.92
C ILE A 56 -1.75 19.41 -12.43
N LEU A 57 -2.59 19.56 -11.39
CA LEU A 57 -2.95 20.87 -10.85
C LEU A 57 -1.79 21.53 -10.09
N ILE A 58 -0.93 20.73 -9.45
CA ILE A 58 0.18 21.24 -8.64
C ILE A 58 1.43 20.36 -8.85
N PRO A 59 2.20 20.59 -9.92
CA PRO A 59 3.32 19.72 -10.30
C PRO A 59 4.38 19.56 -9.20
N LEU A 60 4.55 20.58 -8.35
CA LEU A 60 5.47 20.51 -7.20
C LEU A 60 4.93 19.66 -6.04
N PHE A 61 3.65 19.81 -5.67
CA PHE A 61 3.10 19.11 -4.51
C PHE A 61 2.77 17.64 -4.80
N GLY A 62 2.34 17.33 -6.02
CA GLY A 62 2.07 15.96 -6.45
C GLY A 62 3.32 15.08 -6.42
N LEU A 63 4.47 15.63 -6.80
CA LEU A 63 5.74 14.91 -6.76
C LEU A 63 6.19 14.60 -5.32
N ILE A 64 6.05 15.58 -4.42
CA ILE A 64 6.42 15.45 -3.00
C ILE A 64 5.53 14.41 -2.29
N PHE A 65 4.21 14.48 -2.48
CA PHE A 65 3.27 13.55 -1.87
C PHE A 65 3.39 12.14 -2.46
N GLY A 66 3.65 12.03 -3.77
CA GLY A 66 3.90 10.76 -4.45
C GLY A 66 5.17 10.06 -3.97
N ILE A 67 6.28 10.79 -3.82
CA ILE A 67 7.53 10.25 -3.26
C ILE A 67 7.35 9.86 -1.79
N TYR A 68 6.59 10.65 -1.02
CA TYR A 68 6.29 10.35 0.39
C TYR A 68 5.48 9.05 0.54
N LEU A 69 4.44 8.84 -0.27
CA LEU A 69 3.65 7.61 -0.28
C LEU A 69 4.48 6.39 -0.73
N VAL A 70 5.36 6.55 -1.73
CA VAL A 70 6.30 5.49 -2.16
C VAL A 70 7.31 5.13 -1.06
N THR A 71 7.66 6.09 -0.20
CA THR A 71 8.62 5.86 0.89
C THR A 71 8.00 5.12 2.08
N ARG A 72 6.66 5.10 2.23
CA ARG A 72 5.95 4.33 3.26
C ARG A 72 5.81 2.85 2.84
N LYS A 73 6.92 2.14 3.03
CA LYS A 73 7.17 0.73 2.74
C LYS A 73 6.32 -0.23 3.60
N ASP A 74 5.33 -0.90 3.01
CA ASP A 74 5.01 -2.30 3.34
C ASP A 74 4.24 -3.08 2.23
N SER A 75 4.84 -3.23 1.04
CA SER A 75 4.55 -4.36 0.14
C SER A 75 5.60 -4.46 -0.98
N SER A 76 6.34 -5.57 -0.99
CA SER A 76 7.55 -5.81 -1.80
C SER A 76 7.33 -5.79 -3.34
N LYS A 77 6.07 -5.80 -3.81
CA LYS A 77 5.73 -5.76 -5.26
C LYS A 77 5.43 -4.36 -5.83
N ALA A 78 5.40 -3.30 -5.00
CA ALA A 78 5.10 -1.92 -5.45
C ALA A 78 6.32 -1.17 -6.07
N ASN A 79 7.54 -1.67 -5.87
CA ASN A 79 8.77 -0.95 -6.24
C ASN A 79 9.08 -0.93 -7.75
N TYR A 80 8.45 -1.80 -8.55
CA TYR A 80 8.64 -1.81 -10.01
C TYR A 80 7.77 -0.77 -10.71
N HIS A 81 6.50 -0.66 -10.32
CA HIS A 81 5.58 0.32 -10.89
C HIS A 81 5.96 1.76 -10.53
N GLY A 82 6.48 1.99 -9.32
CA GLY A 82 6.95 3.32 -8.91
C GLY A 82 8.09 3.85 -9.79
N LYS A 83 9.04 3.00 -10.18
CA LYS A 83 10.17 3.40 -11.04
C LYS A 83 9.74 3.78 -12.46
N ILE A 84 8.74 3.08 -13.02
CA ILE A 84 8.21 3.37 -14.36
C ILE A 84 7.48 4.71 -14.38
N ILE A 85 6.66 4.99 -13.36
CA ILE A 85 5.91 6.25 -13.26
C ILE A 85 6.86 7.45 -13.12
N ILE A 86 7.90 7.33 -12.30
CA ILE A 86 8.93 8.38 -12.14
C ILE A 86 9.66 8.61 -13.47
N GLY A 87 10.02 7.53 -14.19
CA GLY A 87 10.67 7.64 -15.51
C GLY A 87 9.81 8.39 -16.53
N ILE A 88 8.53 8.07 -16.62
CA ILE A 88 7.59 8.72 -17.56
C ILE A 88 7.42 10.21 -17.21
N ALA A 89 7.31 10.55 -15.92
CA ALA A 89 7.19 11.93 -15.47
C ALA A 89 8.41 12.78 -15.86
N ILE A 90 9.62 12.23 -15.71
CA ILE A 90 10.87 12.92 -16.09
C ILE A 90 10.92 13.15 -17.60
N VAL A 91 10.54 12.15 -18.41
CA VAL A 91 10.52 12.26 -19.88
C VAL A 91 9.54 13.33 -20.35
N ILE A 92 8.32 13.37 -19.79
CA ILE A 92 7.30 14.39 -20.14
C ILE A 92 7.78 15.79 -19.76
N TRP A 93 8.49 15.92 -18.64
CA TRP A 93 9.05 17.20 -18.19
C TRP A 93 10.14 17.71 -19.14
N ILE A 94 11.05 16.82 -19.56
CA ILE A 94 12.12 17.12 -20.52
C ILE A 94 11.54 17.48 -21.90
N ILE A 95 10.52 16.76 -22.37
CA ILE A 95 9.85 17.04 -23.64
C ILE A 95 9.15 18.40 -23.60
N SER A 96 8.43 18.70 -22.53
CA SER A 96 7.77 20.00 -22.35
C SER A 96 8.79 21.16 -22.32
N PHE A 97 9.93 20.94 -21.67
CA PHE A 97 11.03 21.92 -21.63
C PHE A 97 11.66 22.14 -23.01
N LEU A 98 11.85 21.07 -23.80
CA LEU A 98 12.38 21.15 -25.17
C LEU A 98 11.39 21.77 -26.16
N LEU A 99 10.08 21.58 -25.99
CA LEU A 99 9.06 22.19 -26.85
C LEU A 99 8.86 23.69 -26.54
N MET A 100 9.27 24.13 -25.36
CA MET A 100 9.10 25.51 -24.89
C MET A 100 10.36 26.37 -25.09
N MET A 101 11.50 25.75 -25.44
CA MET A 101 12.77 26.40 -25.77
C MET A 101 12.96 26.49 -27.29
#